data_AF-A0A0M2KD01-F1
#
_entry.id   AF-A0A0M2KD01-F1
#
_cell.length_a   1.000
_cell.length_b   1.000
_cell.length_c   1.000
_cell.angle_alpha   90.00
_cell.angle_beta   90.00
_cell.angle_gamma   90.00
#
_symmetry.space_group_name_H-M   'P 1'
#
loop_
_entity.id
_entity.type
_entity.pdbx_description
1 polymer ?
#
loop_
_entity_poly.entity_id
_entity_poly.type
_entity_poly.pdbx_seq_one_letter_code
_entity_poly.pdbx_strand_id
1 'polypeptide(L)'
;MLTVEQAYRLTGKSFTGQVALRPESVTFCRADQGIKAEILSYSLLGNVIRYRVRAMDVELLVDVLNRSPDDLHPRRIPGWPVVKYINAA
;
A
#
# COMPACT_ATOMS: atom_id res chain seq x y z
N MET A 1 -2.74 -0.08 -12.27
CA MET A 1 -2.66 1.27 -12.86
C MET A 1 -3.64 2.15 -12.12
N LEU A 2 -3.24 3.36 -11.78
CA LEU A 2 -4.08 4.35 -11.13
C LEU A 2 -4.55 5.38 -12.17
N THR A 3 -5.80 5.80 -12.06
CA THR A 3 -6.27 6.98 -12.81
C THR A 3 -5.57 8.24 -12.27
N VAL A 4 -5.60 9.32 -13.05
CA VAL A 4 -5.09 10.63 -12.60
C VAL A 4 -5.76 11.08 -11.30
N GLU A 5 -7.08 10.90 -11.19
CA GLU A 5 -7.83 11.26 -9.98
C GLU A 5 -7.42 10.41 -8.77
N GLN A 6 -7.23 9.10 -8.96
CA GLN A 6 -6.76 8.20 -7.89
C GLN A 6 -5.35 8.57 -7.45
N ALA A 7 -4.45 8.82 -8.40
CA ALA A 7 -3.07 9.22 -8.11
C ALA A 7 -3.02 10.58 -7.38
N TYR A 8 -3.86 11.54 -7.79
CA TYR A 8 -4.00 12.81 -7.11
C TYR A 8 -4.54 12.64 -5.69
N ARG A 9 -5.61 11.87 -5.50
CA ARG A 9 -6.21 11.61 -4.18
C ARG A 9 -5.18 11.02 -3.21
N LEU A 10 -4.37 10.08 -3.69
CA LEU A 10 -3.38 9.39 -2.89
C LEU A 10 -2.12 10.20 -2.61
N THR A 11 -1.67 11.06 -3.53
CA THR A 11 -0.33 11.70 -3.42
C THR A 11 -0.39 13.22 -3.28
N GLY A 12 -1.53 13.84 -3.57
CA GLY A 12 -1.68 15.29 -3.72
C GLY A 12 -1.00 15.86 -4.97
N LYS A 13 -0.34 15.03 -5.79
CA LYS A 13 0.38 15.46 -6.99
C LYS A 13 -0.50 15.36 -8.23
N SER A 14 -0.41 16.36 -9.11
CA SER A 14 -1.04 16.32 -10.42
C SER A 14 -0.23 15.45 -11.39
N PHE A 15 -0.91 14.58 -12.15
CA PHE A 15 -0.31 13.77 -13.20
C PHE A 15 -1.03 14.01 -14.52
N THR A 16 -0.30 13.96 -15.63
CA THR A 16 -0.85 14.15 -16.98
C THR A 16 -1.33 12.86 -17.64
N GLY A 17 -1.17 11.71 -16.96
CA GLY A 17 -1.55 10.39 -17.45
C GLY A 17 -1.71 9.37 -16.33
N GLN A 18 -2.11 8.15 -16.69
CA GLN A 18 -2.23 7.05 -15.72
C GLN A 18 -0.89 6.78 -15.03
N VAL A 19 -0.96 6.46 -13.74
CA VAL A 19 0.23 6.22 -12.93
C VAL A 19 0.36 4.72 -12.64
N ALA A 20 1.51 4.16 -12.99
CA ALA A 20 1.88 2.83 -12.57
C ALA A 20 2.45 2.91 -11.15
N LEU A 21 1.83 2.17 -10.22
CA LEU A 21 2.38 2.02 -8.88
C LEU A 21 2.82 0.57 -8.70
N ARG A 22 4.11 0.39 -8.46
CA ARG A 22 4.70 -0.92 -8.19
C ARG A 22 4.38 -1.33 -6.75
N PRO A 23 3.98 -2.58 -6.49
CA PRO A 23 3.64 -3.03 -5.14
C PRO A 23 4.78 -2.85 -4.12
N GLU A 24 6.03 -3.02 -4.54
CA GLU A 24 7.23 -2.85 -3.72
C GLU A 24 7.55 -1.38 -3.38
N SER A 25 6.93 -0.43 -4.08
CA SER A 25 7.07 1.01 -3.81
C SER A 25 6.08 1.52 -2.76
N VAL A 26 5.19 0.63 -2.27
CA VAL A 26 4.27 0.91 -1.17
C VAL A 26 4.74 0.14 0.05
N THR A 27 4.80 0.80 1.21
CA THR A 27 5.17 0.15 2.46
C THR A 27 4.20 0.46 3.56
N PHE A 28 4.09 -0.48 4.50
CA PHE A 28 3.42 -0.23 5.76
C PHE A 28 4.30 0.64 6.65
N CYS A 29 3.69 1.62 7.29
CA CYS A 29 4.36 2.55 8.19
C CYS A 29 3.55 2.77 9.47
N ARG A 30 4.09 3.58 10.38
CA ARG A 30 3.38 4.01 11.58
C ARG A 30 2.20 4.93 11.21
N ALA A 31 1.20 4.98 12.09
CA ALA A 31 -0.06 5.65 11.76
C ALA A 31 0.05 7.15 11.48
N ASP A 32 1.08 7.80 12.01
CA ASP A 32 1.44 9.20 11.84
C ASP A 32 2.25 9.50 10.57
N GLN A 33 2.60 8.48 9.77
CA GLN A 33 3.57 8.59 8.68
C GLN A 33 3.02 8.28 7.29
N GLY A 34 1.71 8.12 7.13
CA GLY A 34 1.12 7.80 5.84
C GLY A 34 -0.40 7.85 5.81
N ILE A 35 -0.98 7.12 4.87
CA ILE A 35 -2.41 7.10 4.60
C ILE A 35 -3.04 5.89 5.26
N LYS A 36 -4.10 6.11 6.04
CA LYS A 36 -4.87 5.03 6.65
C LYS A 36 -5.40 4.07 5.57
N ALA A 37 -5.17 2.78 5.77
CA ALA A 37 -5.59 1.73 4.85
C ALA A 37 -6.28 0.57 5.58
N GLU A 38 -7.10 -0.17 4.85
CA GLU A 38 -7.69 -1.44 5.30
C GLU A 38 -7.07 -2.60 4.54
N ILE A 39 -6.65 -3.67 5.23
CA ILE A 39 -6.24 -4.93 4.58
C ILE A 39 -7.50 -5.68 4.15
N LEU A 40 -7.65 -5.84 2.84
CA LEU A 40 -8.74 -6.62 2.24
C LEU A 40 -8.38 -8.11 2.22
N SER A 41 -7.16 -8.43 1.78
CA SER A 41 -6.65 -9.80 1.69
C SER A 41 -5.12 -9.81 1.60
N TYR A 42 -4.51 -10.99 1.73
CA TYR A 42 -3.10 -11.20 1.43
C TYR A 42 -2.88 -12.58 0.80
N SER A 43 -1.81 -12.70 0.03
CA SER A 43 -1.36 -13.96 -0.59
C SER A 43 0.13 -14.15 -0.39
N LEU A 44 0.57 -15.39 -0.19
CA LEU A 44 1.99 -15.74 -0.13
C LEU A 44 2.49 -16.14 -1.53
N LEU A 45 3.52 -15.44 -2.01
CA LEU A 45 4.16 -15.63 -3.32
C LEU A 45 5.65 -15.94 -3.09
N GLY A 46 5.95 -17.17 -2.65
CA GLY A 46 7.31 -17.56 -2.24
C GLY A 46 7.77 -16.75 -1.03
N ASN A 47 8.80 -15.92 -1.20
CA ASN A 47 9.36 -15.06 -0.14
C ASN A 47 8.72 -13.66 -0.08
N VAL A 48 7.59 -13.46 -0.76
CA VAL A 48 6.85 -12.18 -0.75
C VAL A 48 5.43 -12.43 -0.23
N ILE A 49 4.98 -11.60 0.69
CA ILE A 49 3.58 -11.49 1.08
C ILE A 49 3.01 -10.29 0.32
N ARG A 50 2.05 -10.56 -0.57
CA ARG A 50 1.35 -9.52 -1.32
C ARG A 50 0.03 -9.21 -0.64
N TYR A 51 -0.09 -8.00 -0.12
CA TYR A 51 -1.33 -7.50 0.47
C TYR A 51 -2.13 -6.74 -0.58
N ARG A 52 -3.46 -6.93 -0.54
CA ARG A 52 -4.42 -6.03 -1.18
C ARG A 52 -5.00 -5.15 -0.09
N VAL A 53 -4.86 -3.84 -0.27
CA VAL A 53 -5.31 -2.85 0.71
C VAL A 53 -6.20 -1.81 0.06
N ARG A 54 -7.08 -1.18 0.85
CA ARG A 54 -7.89 -0.03 0.42
C ARG A 54 -7.46 1.20 1.18
N ALA A 55 -7.04 2.25 0.47
CA ALA A 55 -6.64 3.54 1.03
C ALA A 55 -7.35 4.66 0.25
N MET A 56 -8.05 5.56 0.94
CA MET A 56 -8.83 6.65 0.30
C MET A 56 -9.74 6.19 -0.85
N ASP A 57 -10.39 5.02 -0.66
CA ASP A 57 -11.25 4.38 -1.66
C ASP A 57 -10.52 3.93 -2.95
N VAL A 58 -9.19 3.78 -2.87
CA VAL A 58 -8.35 3.21 -3.93
C VAL A 58 -7.76 1.90 -3.47
N GLU A 59 -7.85 0.87 -4.31
CA GLU A 59 -7.22 -0.41 -4.03
C GLU A 59 -5.76 -0.43 -4.50
N LEU A 60 -4.88 -0.86 -3.61
CA LEU A 60 -3.44 -0.91 -3.82
C LEU A 60 -2.91 -2.31 -3.51
N LEU A 61 -1.78 -2.62 -4.12
CA LEU A 61 -0.97 -3.79 -3.80
C LEU A 61 0.26 -3.33 -3.01
N VAL A 62 0.64 -4.12 -2.00
CA VAL A 62 1.80 -3.86 -1.15
C VAL A 62 2.59 -5.17 -1.04
N ASP A 63 3.85 -5.15 -1.44
CA ASP A 63 4.73 -6.32 -1.32
C ASP A 63 5.63 -6.18 -0.08
N VAL A 64 5.57 -7.18 0.79
CA VAL A 64 6.42 -7.30 1.98
C VAL A 64 7.27 -8.56 1.84
N LEU A 65 8.56 -8.47 2.16
CA LEU A 65 9.42 -9.65 2.18
C LEU A 65 9.08 -10.52 3.39
N ASN A 66 8.92 -11.82 3.18
CA ASN A 66 8.66 -12.81 4.22
C ASN A 66 9.99 -13.35 4.76
N ARG A 67 10.68 -12.61 5.63
CA ARG A 67 11.97 -13.02 6.21
C ARG A 67 11.83 -13.51 7.66
N SER A 68 10.79 -13.04 8.36
CA SER A 68 10.46 -13.36 9.74
C SER A 68 8.93 -13.52 9.89
N PRO A 69 8.45 -14.32 10.86
CA PRO A 69 7.03 -14.33 11.25
C PRO A 69 6.46 -12.93 11.55
N ASP A 70 7.28 -12.00 12.02
CA ASP A 70 6.87 -10.61 12.31
C ASP A 70 6.54 -9.79 11.05
N ASP A 71 6.97 -10.24 9.86
CA ASP A 71 6.66 -9.59 8.58
C ASP A 71 5.20 -9.87 8.14
N LEU A 72 4.53 -10.85 8.76
CA LEU A 72 3.12 -11.11 8.55
C LEU A 72 2.28 -10.15 9.39
N HIS A 73 1.64 -9.22 8.70
CA HIS A 73 0.88 -8.14 9.28
C HIS A 73 -0.58 -8.54 9.51
N PRO A 74 -1.05 -8.58 10.78
CA PRO A 74 -2.39 -9.05 11.09
C PRO A 74 -3.45 -8.01 10.72
N ARG A 75 -4.60 -8.48 10.24
CA ARG A 75 -5.77 -7.66 9.91
C ARG A 75 -6.39 -6.93 11.12
N ARG A 76 -6.01 -7.27 12.36
CA ARG A 76 -6.77 -6.95 13.59
C ARG A 76 -6.24 -5.80 14.45
N ILE A 77 -5.42 -4.88 13.92
CA ILE A 77 -4.94 -3.73 14.69
C ILE A 77 -5.75 -2.47 14.33
N PRO A 78 -6.61 -1.94 15.21
CA PRO A 78 -7.40 -0.74 14.94
C PRO A 78 -6.49 0.47 14.64
N GLY A 79 -6.77 1.18 13.54
CA GLY A 79 -5.92 2.30 13.10
C GLY A 79 -4.71 1.90 12.27
N TRP A 80 -4.60 0.62 11.95
CA TRP A 80 -3.50 0.02 11.20
C TRP A 80 -4.08 -0.96 10.14
N PRO A 81 -3.45 -1.11 8.96
CA PRO A 81 -2.20 -0.50 8.54
C PRO A 81 -2.34 0.93 8.01
N VAL A 82 -1.19 1.60 7.92
CA VAL A 82 -1.02 2.86 7.21
C VAL A 82 0.00 2.63 6.10
N VAL A 83 -0.28 3.12 4.90
CA VAL A 83 0.61 2.96 3.73
C VAL A 83 1.31 4.27 3.38
N LYS A 84 2.58 4.15 2.99
CA LYS A 84 3.38 5.25 2.45
C LYS A 84 3.99 4.85 1.12
N TYR A 85 4.13 5.82 0.23
CA TYR A 85 4.86 5.68 -1.03
C TYR A 85 6.33 6.00 -0.83
N ILE A 86 7.21 5.12 -1.29
CA ILE A 86 8.65 5.41 -1.39
C ILE A 86 8.87 5.95 -2.80
N ASN A 87 8.92 7.29 -2.92
CA ASN A 87 9.16 8.03 -4.16
C ASN A 87 8.45 7.48 -5.40
N ALA A 88 7.21 7.94 -5.63
CA ALA A 88 6.70 8.02 -7.00
C ALA A 88 7.54 9.09 -7.73
N ALA A 89 8.57 8.64 -8.43
CA ALA A 89 9.35 9.44 -9.38
C ALA A 89 8.45 9.86 -10.56
#